data_AF-A0A8T2N7K4-F1
#
_entry.id   AF-A0A8T2N7K4-F1
#
_cell.length_a   1.000
_cell.length_b   1.000
_cell.length_c   1.000
_cell.angle_alpha   90.00
_cell.angle_beta   90.00
_cell.angle_gamma   90.00
#
_symmetry.space_group_name_H-M   'P 1'
#
loop_
_entity.id
_entity.type
_entity.pdbx_description
1 polymer ?
#
loop_
_entity_poly.entity_id
_entity_poly.type
_entity_poly.pdbx_seq_one_letter_code
_entity_poly.pdbx_strand_id
1 'polypeptide(L)'
;MESDVFLVCSSVSSFVKKTTEKINTLQMNSDLWPRPEQKEGGHSELTVAMAPLSEEGETELCADPLSTETYLQELREATERAIAQIQDPMVLLDPACLEDVLQEWLPVLEQALGPQNLQPAADLPVCLESPLKQECDKDLRENSLEHSNMALPETVSGEEEADQENCVVQLNQHESDESEPRIHGEEEGAFFPSEASPKPVRVWPPQPLPSELLAELSQLACLSLDLGCVPGSREGGEGKAMGICTFLCQYFFLLDPERVRSACSLRYRDQPEVLAIYTTGLLELTQSSPVVEVIEKGDLLKSLRALREMQPWTGPPLLAHLYRLYKKHGEVAVRSFAQFYPTILPSDIMAMAQRSHFLAYLDNLVHSRSEEQRLSFLGSLLQPESLRQEWLELALSHDAPQKADTVTLDGQPRWRSHLFNWGYGRLLSLLIHLPADLASKQKMAETCRTFGYWTGYLSLCCQLQRRSEAFATICKLDDMSLLEGPNGVNPENLDEWKLLLQLSQHCDSPDPPFNPPHSHGNGLSNGSWDWCSPVSPESVMLRLAQVIGPDRALATLQDCGICVELGPHSTLVCELLRIAEKRQRALIQTMLERCDRFLWSQQA
;
A
#
# COMPACT_ATOMS: atom_id res chain seq x y z
N MET A 1 34.99 -37.80 20.00
CA MET A 1 34.91 -38.13 18.56
C MET A 1 33.58 -37.65 17.98
N GLU A 2 33.15 -36.43 18.31
CA GLU A 2 31.95 -35.77 17.75
C GLU A 2 32.33 -34.48 16.99
N SER A 3 33.60 -34.08 17.05
CA SER A 3 34.12 -32.82 16.49
C SER A 3 34.66 -32.97 15.06
N ASP A 4 34.98 -34.18 14.62
CA ASP A 4 35.76 -34.38 13.38
C ASP A 4 34.91 -34.36 12.10
N VAL A 5 33.59 -34.59 12.18
CA VAL A 5 32.72 -34.64 10.99
C VAL A 5 32.33 -33.23 10.50
N PHE A 6 32.16 -32.26 11.41
CA PHE A 6 31.90 -30.86 11.06
C PHE A 6 33.12 -30.15 10.46
N LEU A 7 34.33 -30.55 10.89
CA LEU A 7 35.60 -29.97 10.38
C LEU A 7 35.88 -30.37 8.92
N VAL A 8 35.47 -31.56 8.48
CA VAL A 8 35.72 -32.05 7.12
C VAL A 8 34.94 -31.25 6.06
N CYS A 9 33.68 -30.90 6.32
CA CYS A 9 32.89 -30.08 5.39
C CYS A 9 33.41 -28.63 5.29
N SER A 10 33.92 -28.06 6.38
CA SER A 10 34.51 -26.70 6.37
C SER A 10 35.84 -26.63 5.59
N SER A 11 36.64 -27.70 5.66
CA SER A 11 37.97 -27.75 5.03
C SER A 11 37.91 -27.90 3.51
N VAL A 12 36.94 -28.69 2.99
CA VAL A 12 36.74 -28.87 1.54
C VAL A 12 36.21 -27.58 0.88
N SER A 13 35.38 -26.81 1.58
CA SER A 13 34.89 -25.51 1.11
C SER A 13 35.98 -24.43 1.07
N SER A 14 36.91 -24.44 2.03
CA SER A 14 38.04 -23.51 2.08
C SER A 14 39.08 -23.73 0.98
N PHE A 15 39.27 -24.99 0.53
CA PHE A 15 40.23 -25.34 -0.50
C PHE A 15 39.77 -24.89 -1.89
N VAL A 16 38.48 -25.02 -2.21
CA VAL A 16 37.91 -24.56 -3.49
C VAL A 16 37.97 -23.04 -3.61
N LYS A 17 37.71 -22.31 -2.52
CA LYS A 17 37.74 -20.84 -2.47
C LYS A 17 39.14 -20.26 -2.70
N LYS A 18 40.20 -20.98 -2.29
CA LYS A 18 41.60 -20.53 -2.39
C LYS A 18 42.21 -20.68 -3.80
N THR A 19 41.57 -21.44 -4.69
CA THR A 19 41.99 -21.62 -6.10
C THR A 19 41.28 -20.70 -7.09
N THR A 20 40.15 -20.09 -6.72
CA THR A 20 39.43 -19.11 -7.56
C THR A 20 39.88 -17.66 -7.32
N GLU A 21 40.64 -17.40 -6.27
CA GLU A 21 41.08 -16.05 -5.87
C GLU A 21 42.36 -15.57 -6.60
N LYS A 22 42.90 -16.34 -7.57
CA LYS A 22 44.15 -16.03 -8.27
C LYS A 22 44.02 -15.57 -9.74
N ILE A 23 42.81 -15.23 -10.22
CA ILE A 23 42.60 -14.80 -11.63
C ILE A 23 41.86 -13.45 -11.76
N ASN A 24 41.59 -12.69 -10.68
CA ASN A 24 40.84 -11.43 -10.78
C ASN A 24 41.54 -10.18 -10.21
N THR A 25 42.86 -10.16 -10.19
CA THR A 25 43.63 -8.93 -10.01
C THR A 25 44.27 -8.58 -11.34
N LEU A 26 43.61 -7.73 -12.13
CA LEU A 26 44.19 -6.70 -13.02
C LEU A 26 43.08 -6.06 -13.88
N GLN A 27 42.97 -4.73 -13.78
CA GLN A 27 42.39 -3.79 -14.78
C GLN A 27 40.84 -3.70 -14.85
N MET A 28 40.16 -2.54 -14.89
CA MET A 28 40.54 -1.12 -15.01
C MET A 28 39.54 -0.20 -14.28
N ASN A 29 40.05 0.95 -13.82
CA ASN A 29 39.31 2.17 -13.54
C ASN A 29 38.60 2.71 -14.78
N SER A 30 37.44 3.34 -14.58
CA SER A 30 37.05 4.59 -15.26
C SER A 30 35.92 5.24 -14.48
N ASP A 31 36.25 6.36 -13.84
CA ASP A 31 35.34 7.40 -13.40
C ASP A 31 34.41 7.84 -14.54
N LEU A 32 33.21 8.35 -14.20
CA LEU A 32 32.52 9.48 -14.84
C LEU A 32 31.05 9.50 -14.38
N TRP A 33 30.74 10.25 -13.31
CA TRP A 33 29.54 11.08 -13.22
C TRP A 33 29.79 12.23 -12.22
N PRO A 34 29.56 13.49 -12.61
CA PRO A 34 29.82 14.65 -11.76
C PRO A 34 28.69 14.85 -10.74
N ARG A 35 29.09 15.16 -9.51
CA ARG A 35 28.27 15.70 -8.43
C ARG A 35 28.02 17.19 -8.70
N PRO A 36 26.79 17.74 -8.57
CA PRO A 36 26.61 19.18 -8.59
C PRO A 36 26.96 19.74 -7.22
N GLU A 37 28.01 20.57 -7.18
CA GLU A 37 28.25 21.47 -6.07
C GLU A 37 27.32 22.68 -6.13
N GLN A 38 26.93 23.05 -4.93
CA GLN A 38 26.22 24.22 -4.46
C GLN A 38 26.93 25.53 -4.90
N LYS A 39 26.20 26.43 -5.55
CA LYS A 39 26.48 27.87 -5.45
C LYS A 39 25.20 28.70 -5.52
N GLU A 40 25.19 29.62 -4.57
CA GLU A 40 24.24 30.61 -4.14
C GLU A 40 24.12 31.79 -5.12
N GLY A 41 22.93 32.41 -5.16
CA GLY A 41 22.76 33.80 -5.59
C GLY A 41 22.25 34.03 -7.01
N GLY A 42 20.96 34.37 -7.13
CA GLY A 42 20.38 34.93 -8.36
C GLY A 42 18.86 35.04 -8.27
N HIS A 43 18.37 36.19 -7.78
CA HIS A 43 16.97 36.60 -7.89
C HIS A 43 16.51 36.47 -9.34
N SER A 44 15.36 35.83 -9.57
CA SER A 44 14.66 35.91 -10.84
C SER A 44 13.17 36.07 -10.57
N GLU A 45 12.75 37.33 -10.61
CA GLU A 45 11.37 37.76 -10.75
C GLU A 45 10.79 37.17 -12.04
N LEU A 46 9.61 36.55 -11.97
CA LEU A 46 8.82 36.16 -13.13
C LEU A 46 7.54 36.98 -13.11
N THR A 47 7.63 38.12 -13.79
CA THR A 47 6.55 39.01 -14.13
C THR A 47 5.58 38.30 -15.07
N VAL A 48 4.30 38.26 -14.69
CA VAL A 48 3.20 37.80 -15.54
C VAL A 48 2.98 38.80 -16.66
N ALA A 49 2.99 38.33 -17.91
CA ALA A 49 2.60 39.11 -19.07
C ALA A 49 1.08 39.26 -19.10
N MET A 50 0.57 40.47 -18.83
CA MET A 50 -0.81 40.87 -19.15
C MET A 50 -0.85 41.48 -20.55
N ALA A 51 -1.69 40.92 -21.42
CA ALA A 51 -2.17 41.58 -22.63
C ALA A 51 -3.39 42.44 -22.28
N PRO A 52 -3.56 43.66 -22.82
CA PRO A 52 -4.69 44.51 -22.51
C PRO A 52 -5.86 44.20 -23.45
N LEU A 53 -7.09 44.20 -22.92
CA LEU A 53 -8.29 44.32 -23.76
C LEU A 53 -9.45 45.00 -22.99
N SER A 54 -9.74 46.21 -23.49
CA SER A 54 -10.99 46.97 -23.58
C SER A 54 -11.83 47.31 -22.34
N GLU A 55 -11.91 48.62 -22.12
CA GLU A 55 -12.99 49.37 -21.49
C GLU A 55 -14.32 49.18 -22.24
N GLU A 56 -15.42 48.99 -21.50
CA GLU A 56 -16.61 49.87 -21.47
C GLU A 56 -17.78 49.14 -20.79
N GLY A 57 -18.42 49.80 -19.81
CA GLY A 57 -19.70 49.36 -19.25
C GLY A 57 -19.85 49.65 -17.76
N GLU A 58 -19.84 50.93 -17.39
CA GLU A 58 -20.20 51.40 -16.05
C GLU A 58 -21.61 50.95 -15.65
N THR A 59 -21.72 50.26 -14.51
CA THR A 59 -22.90 50.31 -13.64
C THR A 59 -22.41 50.09 -12.21
N GLU A 60 -21.95 51.17 -11.60
CA GLU A 60 -21.57 51.21 -10.18
C GLU A 60 -22.82 51.05 -9.31
N LEU A 61 -22.82 50.01 -8.47
CA LEU A 61 -23.63 49.96 -7.26
C LEU A 61 -22.68 50.07 -6.06
N CYS A 62 -22.80 51.21 -5.39
CA CYS A 62 -22.13 51.70 -4.20
C CYS A 62 -21.65 50.62 -3.19
N ALA A 63 -20.33 50.50 -3.04
CA ALA A 63 -19.69 50.09 -1.79
C ALA A 63 -18.72 51.22 -1.39
N ASP A 64 -18.80 51.73 -0.15
CA ASP A 64 -17.98 52.84 0.32
C ASP A 64 -16.47 52.49 0.26
N PRO A 65 -15.69 53.05 -0.68
CA PRO A 65 -14.27 52.68 -0.87
C PRO A 65 -13.40 53.09 0.33
N LEU A 66 -13.82 54.09 1.10
CA LEU A 66 -13.12 54.61 2.28
C LEU A 66 -13.06 53.62 3.45
N SER A 67 -14.06 52.74 3.58
CA SER A 67 -14.12 51.75 4.67
C SER A 67 -13.18 50.57 4.43
N THR A 68 -13.07 50.14 3.17
CA THR A 68 -12.20 49.05 2.76
C THR A 68 -10.73 49.39 2.89
N GLU A 69 -10.36 50.61 2.47
CA GLU A 69 -8.99 51.13 2.56
C GLU A 69 -8.51 51.22 4.03
N THR A 70 -9.40 51.61 4.94
CA THR A 70 -9.09 51.70 6.38
C THR A 70 -8.86 50.33 7.00
N TYR A 71 -9.68 49.32 6.69
CA TYR A 71 -9.44 47.96 7.18
C TYR A 71 -8.15 47.33 6.63
N LEU A 72 -7.79 47.61 5.37
CA LEU A 72 -6.52 47.13 4.80
C LEU A 72 -5.30 47.81 5.43
N GLN A 73 -5.40 49.09 5.77
CA GLN A 73 -4.33 49.80 6.48
C GLN A 73 -4.17 49.28 7.92
N GLU A 74 -5.28 49.05 8.63
CA GLU A 74 -5.27 48.41 9.95
C GLU A 74 -4.66 47.00 9.89
N LEU A 75 -5.00 46.21 8.87
CA LEU A 75 -4.41 44.89 8.64
C LEU A 75 -2.89 44.97 8.43
N ARG A 76 -2.41 45.94 7.65
CA ARG A 76 -0.97 46.15 7.45
C ARG A 76 -0.27 46.45 8.77
N GLU A 77 -0.76 47.42 9.53
CA GLU A 77 -0.15 47.82 10.81
C GLU A 77 -0.19 46.67 11.84
N ALA A 78 -1.26 45.89 11.86
CA ALA A 78 -1.37 44.71 12.71
C ALA A 78 -0.40 43.60 12.29
N THR A 79 -0.22 43.39 11.00
CA THR A 79 0.69 42.39 10.43
C THR A 79 2.15 42.74 10.72
N GLU A 80 2.55 43.99 10.48
CA GLU A 80 3.90 44.48 10.80
C GLU A 80 4.21 44.35 12.30
N ARG A 81 3.23 44.68 13.16
CA ARG A 81 3.36 44.53 14.62
C ARG A 81 3.53 43.07 15.04
N ALA A 82 2.70 42.17 14.51
CA ALA A 82 2.77 40.74 14.82
C ALA A 82 4.12 40.15 14.39
N ILE A 83 4.61 40.50 13.20
CA ILE A 83 5.92 40.07 12.71
C ILE A 83 7.04 40.59 13.62
N ALA A 84 7.00 41.87 14.00
CA ALA A 84 8.01 42.45 14.89
C ALA A 84 8.03 41.78 16.27
N GLN A 85 6.87 41.38 16.80
CA GLN A 85 6.77 40.64 18.06
C GLN A 85 7.30 39.21 17.95
N ILE A 86 6.98 38.50 16.85
CA ILE A 86 7.44 37.12 16.62
C ILE A 86 8.96 37.06 16.39
N GLN A 87 9.57 38.14 15.90
CA GLN A 87 11.03 38.23 15.77
C GLN A 87 11.77 38.37 17.10
N ASP A 88 11.08 38.66 18.22
CA ASP A 88 11.69 38.62 19.55
C ASP A 88 12.08 37.17 19.89
N PRO A 89 13.36 36.86 20.16
CA PRO A 89 13.80 35.51 20.51
C PRO A 89 13.06 34.89 21.70
N MET A 90 12.59 35.71 22.65
CA MET A 90 11.84 35.22 23.81
C MET A 90 10.43 34.75 23.44
N VAL A 91 9.82 35.39 22.43
CA VAL A 91 8.51 35.02 21.90
C VAL A 91 8.66 33.84 20.93
N LEU A 92 9.64 33.90 20.01
CA LEU A 92 9.88 32.87 19.00
C LEU A 92 10.11 31.48 19.58
N LEU A 93 10.74 31.40 20.75
CA LEU A 93 11.09 30.14 21.41
C LEU A 93 9.99 29.60 22.33
N ASP A 94 8.93 30.38 22.59
CA ASP A 94 7.79 29.96 23.40
C ASP A 94 6.53 29.80 22.53
N PRO A 95 6.08 28.55 22.27
CA PRO A 95 4.87 28.29 21.50
C PRO A 95 3.66 29.05 22.04
N ALA A 96 3.50 29.18 23.35
CA ALA A 96 2.33 29.85 23.95
C ALA A 96 2.32 31.35 23.63
N CYS A 97 3.49 32.01 23.70
CA CYS A 97 3.61 33.41 23.32
C CYS A 97 3.34 33.62 21.82
N LEU A 98 3.77 32.70 20.96
CA LEU A 98 3.42 32.74 19.53
C LEU A 98 1.91 32.61 19.32
N GLU A 99 1.24 31.73 20.07
CA GLU A 99 -0.22 31.59 19.99
C GLU A 99 -0.91 32.91 20.37
N ASP A 100 -0.47 33.57 21.45
CA ASP A 100 -1.06 34.82 21.93
C ASP A 100 -0.96 35.94 20.87
N VAL A 101 0.22 36.13 20.26
CA VAL A 101 0.41 37.14 19.20
C VAL A 101 -0.49 36.86 18.00
N LEU A 102 -0.63 35.59 17.59
CA LEU A 102 -1.47 35.21 16.47
C LEU A 102 -2.97 35.35 16.79
N GLN A 103 -3.38 35.07 18.03
CA GLN A 103 -4.77 35.25 18.47
C GLN A 103 -5.18 36.72 18.52
N GLU A 104 -4.23 37.64 18.75
CA GLU A 104 -4.48 39.09 18.62
C GLU A 104 -4.57 39.55 17.16
N TRP A 105 -3.80 38.92 16.26
CA TRP A 105 -3.76 39.27 14.83
C TRP A 105 -4.96 38.71 14.04
N LEU A 106 -5.41 37.47 14.32
CA LEU A 106 -6.47 36.77 13.57
C LEU A 106 -7.79 37.56 13.45
N PRO A 107 -8.32 38.24 14.49
CA PRO A 107 -9.54 39.03 14.36
C PRO A 107 -9.42 40.17 13.34
N VAL A 108 -8.24 40.79 13.21
CA VAL A 108 -7.98 41.85 12.24
C VAL A 108 -7.95 41.28 10.82
N LEU A 109 -7.39 40.07 10.66
CA LEU A 109 -7.46 39.33 9.39
C LEU A 109 -8.91 39.01 9.00
N GLU A 110 -9.72 38.53 9.95
CA GLU A 110 -11.14 38.23 9.72
C GLU A 110 -11.95 39.47 9.36
N GLN A 111 -11.68 40.60 10.00
CA GLN A 111 -12.37 41.85 9.73
C GLN A 111 -12.07 42.39 8.33
N ALA A 112 -10.81 42.29 7.88
CA ALA A 112 -10.37 42.80 6.59
C ALA A 112 -10.65 41.84 5.41
N LEU A 113 -10.47 40.53 5.60
CA LEU A 113 -10.50 39.52 4.52
C LEU A 113 -11.52 38.40 4.73
N GLY A 114 -12.25 38.40 5.84
CA GLY A 114 -13.26 37.39 6.16
C GLY A 114 -14.49 37.43 5.23
N PRO A 115 -15.39 36.45 5.36
CA PRO A 115 -16.64 36.44 4.61
C PRO A 115 -17.46 37.68 5.00
N GLN A 116 -17.87 38.47 4.01
CA GLN A 116 -18.77 39.59 4.25
C GLN A 116 -20.05 39.03 4.91
N ASN A 117 -20.27 39.34 6.18
CA ASN A 117 -21.52 39.04 6.85
C ASN A 117 -22.60 39.87 6.14
N LEU A 118 -23.29 39.26 5.19
CA LEU A 118 -24.62 39.73 4.80
C LEU A 118 -25.46 39.66 6.07
N GLN A 119 -25.69 40.80 6.71
CA GLN A 119 -26.67 40.90 7.77
C GLN A 119 -28.00 40.36 7.25
N PRO A 120 -28.76 39.58 8.04
CA PRO A 120 -30.11 39.20 7.65
C PRO A 120 -30.91 40.49 7.54
N ALA A 121 -31.36 40.83 6.33
CA ALA A 121 -32.37 41.86 6.13
C ALA A 121 -33.68 41.35 6.73
N ALA A 122 -33.84 41.52 8.04
CA ALA A 122 -35.13 41.53 8.68
C ALA A 122 -35.84 42.84 8.32
N ASP A 123 -37.15 42.71 8.08
CA ASP A 123 -38.18 43.74 8.03
C ASP A 123 -38.40 44.48 6.69
N LEU A 124 -39.19 43.83 5.82
CA LEU A 124 -40.25 44.52 5.08
C LEU A 124 -41.60 43.81 5.34
N PRO A 125 -42.72 44.55 5.56
CA PRO A 125 -43.96 44.00 6.06
C PRO A 125 -44.82 43.35 4.97
N VAL A 126 -45.54 42.31 5.37
CA VAL A 126 -46.59 41.61 4.63
C VAL A 126 -47.70 42.56 4.17
N CYS A 127 -48.10 42.44 2.90
CA CYS A 127 -49.51 42.52 2.55
C CYS A 127 -49.83 41.58 1.37
N LEU A 128 -50.69 40.62 1.68
CA LEU A 128 -51.38 39.67 0.80
C LEU A 128 -52.09 40.39 -0.35
N GLU A 129 -52.06 39.84 -1.56
CA GLU A 129 -53.26 39.35 -2.28
C GLU A 129 -52.86 38.29 -3.33
N SER A 130 -53.50 37.13 -3.25
CA SER A 130 -53.77 36.22 -4.37
C SER A 130 -55.29 36.01 -4.39
N PRO A 131 -55.95 35.71 -5.53
CA PRO A 131 -56.19 34.29 -5.88
C PRO A 131 -56.37 34.08 -7.43
N LEU A 132 -56.39 32.90 -8.07
CA LEU A 132 -57.12 31.63 -7.89
C LEU A 132 -56.44 30.54 -8.78
N LYS A 133 -56.00 29.41 -8.20
CA LYS A 133 -56.51 28.03 -8.39
C LYS A 133 -57.32 27.71 -9.67
N GLN A 134 -56.90 26.68 -10.40
CA GLN A 134 -57.77 25.51 -10.64
C GLN A 134 -57.01 24.22 -11.00
N GLU A 135 -57.39 23.15 -10.31
CA GLU A 135 -57.00 21.75 -10.47
C GLU A 135 -57.48 21.15 -11.79
N CYS A 136 -56.85 20.08 -12.29
CA CYS A 136 -57.46 18.74 -12.31
C CYS A 136 -56.50 17.68 -12.84
N ASP A 137 -56.64 16.49 -12.29
CA ASP A 137 -55.90 15.27 -12.57
C ASP A 137 -56.79 14.30 -13.38
N LYS A 138 -56.15 13.36 -14.10
CA LYS A 138 -56.66 12.11 -14.72
C LYS A 138 -57.06 12.07 -16.21
N ASP A 139 -56.23 11.27 -16.92
CA ASP A 139 -56.51 10.18 -17.87
C ASP A 139 -57.55 10.34 -18.98
N LEU A 140 -57.11 10.14 -20.23
CA LEU A 140 -57.76 9.25 -21.22
C LEU A 140 -56.85 8.98 -22.42
N ARG A 141 -56.95 7.73 -22.89
CA ARG A 141 -56.19 7.03 -23.94
C ARG A 141 -56.50 7.47 -25.38
N GLU A 142 -55.57 7.07 -26.25
CA GLU A 142 -55.72 6.53 -27.61
C GLU A 142 -55.65 7.47 -28.85
N ASN A 143 -54.56 7.24 -29.61
CA ASN A 143 -54.49 6.93 -31.05
C ASN A 143 -54.92 8.01 -32.07
N SER A 144 -53.97 8.55 -32.86
CA SER A 144 -53.61 8.07 -34.23
C SER A 144 -54.35 8.89 -35.32
N LEU A 145 -53.89 9.16 -36.55
CA LEU A 145 -52.77 8.81 -37.44
C LEU A 145 -52.50 10.06 -38.35
N GLU A 146 -51.46 10.18 -39.18
CA GLU A 146 -51.29 9.64 -40.56
C GLU A 146 -50.08 10.39 -41.19
N HIS A 147 -49.26 9.96 -42.15
CA HIS A 147 -49.10 8.79 -43.04
C HIS A 147 -47.75 8.92 -43.78
N SER A 148 -47.08 7.81 -44.11
CA SER A 148 -46.56 7.61 -45.49
C SER A 148 -46.20 6.14 -45.80
N ASN A 149 -46.98 5.58 -46.73
CA ASN A 149 -46.84 4.39 -47.59
C ASN A 149 -45.46 4.25 -48.28
N MET A 150 -45.02 3.14 -48.91
CA MET A 150 -45.44 1.74 -49.15
C MET A 150 -44.26 0.98 -49.81
N ALA A 151 -44.36 -0.35 -49.84
CA ALA A 151 -44.02 -1.28 -50.94
C ALA A 151 -42.85 -2.31 -50.74
N LEU A 152 -43.25 -3.57 -50.58
CA LEU A 152 -42.64 -4.84 -51.06
C LEU A 152 -42.98 -5.06 -52.57
N PRO A 153 -42.51 -6.07 -53.35
CA PRO A 153 -42.13 -7.45 -52.92
C PRO A 153 -41.03 -8.24 -53.72
N GLU A 154 -40.71 -9.42 -53.16
CA GLU A 154 -40.44 -10.76 -53.78
C GLU A 154 -39.23 -11.08 -54.70
N THR A 155 -38.46 -12.12 -54.33
CA THR A 155 -38.27 -13.40 -55.07
C THR A 155 -37.44 -14.44 -54.27
N VAL A 156 -37.60 -15.71 -54.65
CA VAL A 156 -37.40 -16.97 -53.88
C VAL A 156 -36.21 -17.81 -54.41
N SER A 157 -35.78 -18.81 -53.61
CA SER A 157 -34.99 -20.05 -53.89
C SER A 157 -33.46 -19.96 -53.89
N GLY A 158 -32.68 -20.88 -53.30
CA GLY A 158 -32.95 -22.08 -52.50
C GLY A 158 -31.64 -22.80 -52.08
N GLU A 159 -31.73 -23.60 -51.00
CA GLU A 159 -31.04 -24.88 -50.66
C GLU A 159 -29.49 -24.91 -50.49
N GLU A 160 -28.84 -25.55 -49.49
CA GLU A 160 -29.16 -26.74 -48.67
C GLU A 160 -28.29 -26.84 -47.36
N GLU A 161 -28.90 -27.39 -46.30
CA GLU A 161 -28.44 -28.40 -45.28
C GLU A 161 -27.23 -28.14 -44.32
N ALA A 162 -27.19 -28.56 -43.03
CA ALA A 162 -27.96 -29.51 -42.21
C ALA A 162 -27.80 -29.26 -40.67
N ASP A 163 -28.81 -29.71 -39.90
CA ASP A 163 -28.86 -30.26 -38.51
C ASP A 163 -28.21 -29.49 -37.33
N GLN A 164 -28.88 -29.01 -36.27
CA GLN A 164 -30.09 -29.37 -35.49
C GLN A 164 -29.93 -30.53 -34.49
N GLU A 165 -29.91 -30.19 -33.19
CA GLU A 165 -30.62 -30.80 -32.02
C GLU A 165 -30.16 -30.04 -30.74
N ASN A 166 -30.92 -29.11 -30.12
CA ASN A 166 -32.09 -29.22 -29.21
C ASN A 166 -31.92 -30.24 -28.06
N CYS A 167 -32.25 -30.01 -26.78
CA CYS A 167 -33.28 -29.19 -26.12
C CYS A 167 -32.83 -28.91 -24.65
N VAL A 168 -33.03 -27.70 -24.09
CA VAL A 168 -34.13 -27.26 -23.18
C VAL A 168 -34.20 -28.01 -21.83
N VAL A 169 -34.22 -27.27 -20.70
CA VAL A 169 -35.29 -27.27 -19.68
C VAL A 169 -34.91 -26.45 -18.41
N GLN A 170 -35.66 -25.35 -18.25
CA GLN A 170 -36.35 -24.80 -17.06
C GLN A 170 -35.62 -24.30 -15.79
N LEU A 171 -35.88 -23.00 -15.57
CA LEU A 171 -36.03 -22.35 -14.27
C LEU A 171 -37.13 -23.00 -13.43
N ASN A 172 -36.91 -23.12 -12.12
CA ASN A 172 -37.96 -23.13 -11.12
C ASN A 172 -37.56 -22.23 -9.95
N GLN A 173 -38.48 -21.31 -9.62
CA GLN A 173 -38.53 -20.56 -8.37
C GLN A 173 -39.25 -21.41 -7.31
N HIS A 174 -38.82 -21.30 -6.05
CA HIS A 174 -39.65 -21.67 -4.90
C HIS A 174 -39.29 -20.78 -3.70
N GLU A 175 -40.30 -20.14 -3.11
CA GLU A 175 -40.26 -19.31 -1.90
C GLU A 175 -40.56 -20.13 -0.62
N SER A 176 -40.38 -19.46 0.54
CA SER A 176 -40.80 -19.75 1.94
C SER A 176 -39.83 -20.60 2.80
N ASP A 177 -39.53 -20.34 4.09
CA ASP A 177 -39.86 -19.27 5.05
C ASP A 177 -38.94 -19.36 6.31
N GLU A 178 -38.80 -18.24 7.03
CA GLU A 178 -38.45 -18.00 8.47
C GLU A 178 -37.24 -18.64 9.20
N SER A 179 -36.31 -17.78 9.68
CA SER A 179 -35.99 -17.50 11.12
C SER A 179 -34.50 -17.21 11.44
N GLU A 180 -34.27 -16.02 12.01
CA GLU A 180 -33.04 -15.29 12.41
C GLU A 180 -32.09 -15.96 13.47
N PRO A 181 -30.81 -15.55 13.64
CA PRO A 181 -30.45 -14.28 14.28
C PRO A 181 -29.30 -13.47 13.65
N ARG A 182 -29.52 -12.15 13.62
CA ARG A 182 -28.54 -11.11 13.32
C ARG A 182 -27.53 -10.96 14.46
N ILE A 183 -26.24 -10.95 14.15
CA ILE A 183 -25.20 -10.33 14.99
C ILE A 183 -24.28 -9.52 14.06
N HIS A 184 -24.41 -8.20 14.21
CA HIS A 184 -23.58 -7.06 13.78
C HIS A 184 -22.35 -7.34 12.89
N GLY A 185 -22.50 -7.02 11.59
CA GLY A 185 -21.40 -6.55 10.75
C GLY A 185 -21.43 -5.03 10.73
N GLU A 186 -20.36 -4.39 11.19
CA GLU A 186 -20.11 -2.97 11.00
C GLU A 186 -19.86 -2.74 9.50
N GLU A 187 -20.90 -2.31 8.79
CA GLU A 187 -20.75 -1.62 7.52
C GLU A 187 -20.06 -0.28 7.82
N GLU A 188 -18.80 -0.13 7.42
CA GLU A 188 -18.16 1.18 7.28
C GLU A 188 -18.94 1.96 6.22
N GLY A 189 -19.98 2.66 6.69
CA GLY A 189 -20.78 3.58 5.91
C GLY A 189 -19.87 4.66 5.33
N ALA A 190 -19.89 4.80 4.02
CA ALA A 190 -19.50 6.03 3.36
C ALA A 190 -20.26 7.19 4.02
N PHE A 191 -19.53 8.00 4.79
CA PHE A 191 -20.05 9.24 5.35
C PHE A 191 -20.43 10.17 4.18
N PHE A 192 -21.72 10.28 3.91
CA PHE A 192 -22.28 11.42 3.22
C PHE A 192 -22.58 12.48 4.28
N PRO A 193 -21.92 13.64 4.29
CA PRO A 193 -22.35 14.76 5.11
C PRO A 193 -23.72 15.22 4.63
N SER A 194 -24.63 15.36 5.61
CA SER A 194 -25.96 15.94 5.46
C SER A 194 -25.91 17.34 4.82
N GLU A 195 -26.99 17.68 4.09
CA GLU A 195 -27.22 18.88 3.29
C GLU A 195 -27.00 20.20 4.03
N ALA A 196 -25.75 20.65 4.12
CA ALA A 196 -25.37 22.05 4.11
C ALA A 196 -24.27 22.17 3.07
N SER A 197 -24.48 22.97 2.01
CA SER A 197 -23.49 23.11 0.95
C SER A 197 -22.12 23.47 1.57
N PRO A 198 -21.05 22.71 1.30
CA PRO A 198 -19.73 23.05 1.81
C PRO A 198 -19.34 24.41 1.25
N LYS A 199 -18.97 25.35 2.11
CA LYS A 199 -18.49 26.67 1.68
C LYS A 199 -17.33 26.46 0.69
N PRO A 200 -17.37 27.08 -0.50
CA PRO A 200 -16.32 26.89 -1.50
C PRO A 200 -14.97 27.37 -0.95
N VAL A 201 -13.91 26.64 -1.28
CA VAL A 201 -12.54 27.00 -0.88
C VAL A 201 -12.09 28.23 -1.67
N ARG A 202 -11.75 29.30 -0.98
CA ARG A 202 -11.32 30.56 -1.59
C ARG A 202 -9.84 30.50 -1.94
N VAL A 203 -9.54 30.25 -3.22
CA VAL A 203 -8.18 30.20 -3.77
C VAL A 203 -7.64 31.54 -4.28
N TRP A 204 -8.51 32.56 -4.40
CA TRP A 204 -8.15 33.92 -4.82
C TRP A 204 -8.53 34.94 -3.74
N PRO A 205 -7.72 35.98 -3.50
CA PRO A 205 -8.05 36.99 -2.51
C PRO A 205 -9.32 37.76 -2.92
N PRO A 206 -10.16 38.19 -1.96
CA PRO A 206 -11.40 38.91 -2.26
C PRO A 206 -11.13 40.31 -2.87
N GLN A 207 -9.95 40.85 -2.61
CA GLN A 207 -9.48 42.15 -3.09
C GLN A 207 -7.99 42.04 -3.45
N PRO A 208 -7.49 42.83 -4.42
CA PRO A 208 -6.09 42.80 -4.79
C PRO A 208 -5.20 43.26 -3.63
N LEU A 209 -4.27 42.41 -3.21
CA LEU A 209 -3.33 42.68 -2.13
C LEU A 209 -1.95 43.03 -2.69
N PRO A 210 -1.23 44.03 -2.12
CA PRO A 210 0.17 44.28 -2.44
C PRO A 210 1.03 43.04 -2.17
N SER A 211 1.98 42.72 -3.06
CA SER A 211 2.79 41.51 -2.98
C SER A 211 3.58 41.38 -1.67
N GLU A 212 4.08 42.49 -1.14
CA GLU A 212 4.81 42.53 0.15
C GLU A 212 3.90 42.15 1.32
N LEU A 213 2.71 42.77 1.39
CA LEU A 213 1.71 42.46 2.41
C LEU A 213 1.23 41.00 2.30
N LEU A 214 1.05 40.49 1.08
CA LEU A 214 0.67 39.09 0.86
C LEU A 214 1.71 38.12 1.43
N ALA A 215 3.01 38.40 1.25
CA ALA A 215 4.08 37.56 1.75
C ALA A 215 4.12 37.54 3.29
N GLU A 216 3.89 38.68 3.93
CA GLU A 216 3.80 38.82 5.38
C GLU A 216 2.57 38.11 5.96
N LEU A 217 1.40 38.33 5.36
CA LEU A 217 0.16 37.63 5.72
C LEU A 217 0.29 36.12 5.56
N SER A 218 0.95 35.66 4.49
CA SER A 218 1.20 34.24 4.24
C SER A 218 2.06 33.60 5.32
N GLN A 219 3.10 34.29 5.79
CA GLN A 219 3.95 33.81 6.87
C GLN A 219 3.16 33.60 8.16
N LEU A 220 2.35 34.58 8.56
CA LEU A 220 1.52 34.50 9.77
C LEU A 220 0.40 33.47 9.64
N ALA A 221 -0.27 33.39 8.49
CA ALA A 221 -1.33 32.42 8.23
C ALA A 221 -0.82 30.97 8.20
N CYS A 222 0.37 30.73 7.67
CA CYS A 222 0.96 29.39 7.73
C CYS A 222 1.46 29.05 9.14
N LEU A 223 1.99 30.03 9.89
CA LEU A 223 2.39 29.83 11.28
C LEU A 223 1.18 29.49 12.17
N SER A 224 0.04 30.15 11.94
CA SER A 224 -1.20 29.86 12.67
C SER A 224 -1.72 28.43 12.39
N LEU A 225 -1.59 27.96 11.15
CA LEU A 225 -1.91 26.57 10.79
C LEU A 225 -1.00 25.55 11.50
N ASP A 226 0.32 25.83 11.53
CA ASP A 226 1.33 24.94 12.12
C ASP A 226 1.14 24.81 13.65
N LEU A 227 0.84 25.93 14.32
CA LEU A 227 0.52 25.95 15.76
C LEU A 227 -0.92 25.49 16.04
N GLY A 228 -1.79 25.44 15.03
CA GLY A 228 -3.22 25.16 15.16
C GLY A 228 -3.97 26.23 15.97
N CYS A 229 -3.49 27.47 15.89
CA CYS A 229 -4.09 28.67 16.44
C CYS A 229 -5.07 29.21 15.41
N VAL A 230 -6.30 28.74 15.46
CA VAL A 230 -7.37 29.19 14.55
C VAL A 230 -8.58 29.68 15.33
N PRO A 231 -9.40 30.54 14.73
CA PRO A 231 -10.61 31.06 15.36
C PRO A 231 -11.47 29.92 15.91
N GLY A 232 -11.75 29.92 17.22
CA GLY A 232 -12.53 28.86 17.90
C GLY A 232 -11.74 27.70 18.52
N SER A 233 -10.40 27.67 18.45
CA SER A 233 -9.54 26.57 18.94
C SER A 233 -9.54 26.34 20.48
N ARG A 234 -10.28 27.14 21.26
CA ARG A 234 -10.39 27.01 22.73
C ARG A 234 -11.40 25.93 23.19
N GLU A 235 -12.24 25.42 22.30
CA GLU A 235 -13.21 24.36 22.60
C GLU A 235 -12.66 22.99 22.17
N GLY A 236 -12.60 22.04 23.12
CA GLY A 236 -11.90 20.77 22.95
C GLY A 236 -12.40 19.88 21.79
N GLY A 237 -11.49 19.06 21.26
CA GLY A 237 -11.76 17.92 20.38
C GLY A 237 -12.35 18.28 19.01
N GLU A 238 -13.68 18.30 18.94
CA GLU A 238 -14.45 18.43 17.69
C GLU A 238 -14.55 19.89 17.19
N GLY A 239 -14.60 20.88 18.10
CA GLY A 239 -14.63 22.30 17.73
C GLY A 239 -13.37 22.77 17.01
N LYS A 240 -12.23 22.15 17.32
CA LYS A 240 -10.93 22.48 16.75
C LYS A 240 -10.83 22.11 15.26
N ALA A 241 -11.31 20.92 14.86
CA ALA A 241 -11.31 20.48 13.47
C ALA A 241 -12.17 21.41 12.59
N MET A 242 -13.35 21.80 13.08
CA MET A 242 -14.26 22.71 12.38
C MET A 242 -13.66 24.12 12.20
N GLY A 243 -12.93 24.63 13.20
CA GLY A 243 -12.20 25.90 13.10
C GLY A 243 -11.11 25.89 12.03
N ILE A 244 -10.30 24.81 11.97
CA ILE A 244 -9.25 24.64 10.95
C ILE A 244 -9.86 24.52 9.55
N CYS A 245 -10.92 23.72 9.40
CA CYS A 245 -11.65 23.57 8.15
C CYS A 245 -12.17 24.92 7.64
N THR A 246 -12.76 25.71 8.53
CA THR A 246 -13.27 27.05 8.21
C THR A 246 -12.14 27.98 7.78
N PHE A 247 -11.01 27.96 8.50
CA PHE A 247 -9.84 28.76 8.17
C PHE A 247 -9.26 28.38 6.80
N LEU A 248 -9.11 27.09 6.50
CA LEU A 248 -8.67 26.60 5.19
C LEU A 248 -9.61 27.04 4.07
N CYS A 249 -10.93 26.93 4.26
CA CYS A 249 -11.91 27.39 3.27
C CYS A 249 -11.79 28.89 2.98
N GLN A 250 -11.51 29.71 4.00
CA GLN A 250 -11.51 31.17 3.87
C GLN A 250 -10.18 31.74 3.38
N TYR A 251 -9.06 31.15 3.82
CA TYR A 251 -7.73 31.74 3.67
C TYR A 251 -6.75 30.87 2.88
N PHE A 252 -7.22 29.88 2.11
CA PHE A 252 -6.36 29.01 1.30
C PHE A 252 -5.39 29.81 0.41
N PHE A 253 -5.83 30.94 -0.14
CA PHE A 253 -5.01 31.85 -0.95
C PHE A 253 -3.80 32.48 -0.23
N LEU A 254 -3.80 32.50 1.11
CA LEU A 254 -2.67 32.96 1.92
C LEU A 254 -1.70 31.83 2.28
N LEU A 255 -2.11 30.57 2.10
CA LEU A 255 -1.35 29.43 2.60
C LEU A 255 -0.43 28.87 1.53
N ASP A 256 0.78 28.49 1.96
CA ASP A 256 1.70 27.71 1.14
C ASP A 256 1.19 26.25 1.07
N PRO A 257 0.81 25.74 -0.11
CA PRO A 257 0.25 24.40 -0.22
C PRO A 257 1.20 23.28 0.26
N GLU A 258 2.52 23.43 0.16
CA GLU A 258 3.46 22.42 0.68
C GLU A 258 3.49 22.40 2.22
N ARG A 259 3.35 23.58 2.86
CA ARG A 259 3.20 23.66 4.33
C ARG A 259 1.89 23.04 4.78
N VAL A 260 0.78 23.29 4.06
CA VAL A 260 -0.52 22.67 4.37
C VAL A 260 -0.45 21.15 4.22
N ARG A 261 0.18 20.64 3.14
CA ARG A 261 0.44 19.20 2.95
C ARG A 261 1.19 18.58 4.13
N SER A 262 2.22 19.28 4.61
CA SER A 262 3.03 18.85 5.75
C SER A 262 2.21 18.85 7.05
N ALA A 263 1.41 19.89 7.28
CA ALA A 263 0.52 19.98 8.44
C ALA A 263 -0.56 18.87 8.44
N CYS A 264 -1.15 18.55 7.29
CA CYS A 264 -2.08 17.43 7.13
C CYS A 264 -1.43 16.09 7.50
N SER A 265 -0.16 15.89 7.14
CA SER A 265 0.57 14.65 7.40
C SER A 265 1.02 14.50 8.85
N LEU A 266 1.37 15.60 9.51
CA LEU A 266 1.97 15.59 10.85
C LEU A 266 0.96 15.82 11.97
N ARG A 267 0.08 16.82 11.83
CA ARG A 267 -0.79 17.30 12.91
C ARG A 267 -2.24 16.89 12.75
N TYR A 268 -2.74 16.89 11.51
CA TYR A 268 -4.14 16.64 11.20
C TYR A 268 -4.37 15.26 10.56
N ARG A 269 -3.47 14.29 10.81
CA ARG A 269 -3.52 12.95 10.22
C ARG A 269 -4.85 12.22 10.49
N ASP A 270 -5.40 12.41 11.69
CA ASP A 270 -6.62 11.75 12.14
C ASP A 270 -7.90 12.56 11.81
N GLN A 271 -7.78 13.67 11.06
CA GLN A 271 -8.89 14.56 10.69
C GLN A 271 -9.08 14.55 9.16
N PRO A 272 -9.84 13.59 8.60
CA PRO A 272 -10.01 13.45 7.15
C PRO A 272 -10.67 14.67 6.50
N GLU A 273 -11.44 15.47 7.25
CA GLU A 273 -12.11 16.68 6.78
C GLU A 273 -11.11 17.75 6.33
N VAL A 274 -10.00 17.91 7.08
CA VAL A 274 -8.94 18.88 6.79
C VAL A 274 -8.26 18.54 5.47
N LEU A 275 -7.96 17.26 5.26
CA LEU A 275 -7.39 16.74 4.01
C LEU A 275 -8.36 16.91 2.83
N ALA A 276 -9.66 16.69 3.03
CA ALA A 276 -10.66 16.86 1.99
C ALA A 276 -10.76 18.31 1.51
N ILE A 277 -10.70 19.28 2.44
CA ILE A 277 -10.69 20.71 2.11
C ILE A 277 -9.39 21.10 1.40
N TYR A 278 -8.24 20.63 1.89
CA TYR A 278 -6.96 20.85 1.22
C TYR A 278 -6.99 20.34 -0.23
N THR A 279 -7.48 19.11 -0.44
CA THR A 279 -7.63 18.52 -1.77
C THR A 279 -8.56 19.35 -2.65
N THR A 280 -9.68 19.85 -2.09
CA THR A 280 -10.62 20.70 -2.82
C THR A 280 -9.98 22.01 -3.24
N GLY A 281 -9.22 22.67 -2.34
CA GLY A 281 -8.47 23.89 -2.66
C GLY A 281 -7.43 23.68 -3.76
N LEU A 282 -6.71 22.55 -3.72
CA LEU A 282 -5.75 22.20 -4.78
C LEU A 282 -6.41 21.96 -6.14
N LEU A 283 -7.57 21.30 -6.16
CA LEU A 283 -8.33 21.10 -7.38
C LEU A 283 -8.74 22.45 -7.96
N GLU A 284 -9.32 23.34 -7.16
CA GLU A 284 -9.72 24.66 -7.62
C GLU A 284 -8.53 25.49 -8.14
N LEU A 285 -7.41 25.47 -7.42
CA LEU A 285 -6.18 26.18 -7.81
C LEU A 285 -5.63 25.73 -9.17
N THR A 286 -5.80 24.44 -9.50
CA THR A 286 -5.27 23.83 -10.73
C THR A 286 -6.30 23.73 -11.85
N GLN A 287 -7.51 24.25 -11.68
CA GLN A 287 -8.62 24.06 -12.61
C GLN A 287 -8.37 24.68 -14.00
N SER A 288 -7.58 25.76 -14.06
CA SER A 288 -7.21 26.43 -15.31
C SER A 288 -6.05 25.77 -16.07
N SER A 289 -5.47 24.68 -15.53
CA SER A 289 -4.34 23.99 -16.17
C SER A 289 -4.78 23.23 -17.42
N PRO A 290 -4.03 23.31 -18.54
CA PRO A 290 -4.38 22.62 -19.79
C PRO A 290 -4.38 21.09 -19.65
N VAL A 291 -3.69 20.56 -18.63
CA VAL A 291 -3.67 19.12 -18.35
C VAL A 291 -5.02 18.62 -17.84
N VAL A 292 -5.82 19.48 -17.21
CA VAL A 292 -7.17 19.13 -16.75
C VAL A 292 -8.04 18.71 -17.93
N GLU A 293 -8.01 19.45 -19.03
CA GLU A 293 -8.75 19.10 -20.25
C GLU A 293 -8.31 17.76 -20.85
N VAL A 294 -7.01 17.43 -20.77
CA VAL A 294 -6.49 16.14 -21.24
C VAL A 294 -7.00 15.00 -20.36
N ILE A 295 -7.01 15.19 -19.04
CA ILE A 295 -7.55 14.22 -18.08
C ILE A 295 -9.06 14.05 -18.29
N GLU A 296 -9.81 15.12 -18.53
CA GLU A 296 -11.24 15.09 -18.83
C GLU A 296 -11.59 14.36 -20.13
N LYS A 297 -10.67 14.25 -21.09
CA LYS A 297 -10.84 13.40 -22.28
C LYS A 297 -10.76 11.89 -21.97
N GLY A 298 -10.05 11.51 -20.91
CA GLY A 298 -10.13 10.15 -20.34
C GLY A 298 -9.21 9.10 -20.96
N ASP A 299 -8.16 9.54 -21.64
CA ASP A 299 -7.08 8.65 -22.06
C ASP A 299 -5.97 8.69 -20.99
N LEU A 300 -5.82 7.60 -20.24
CA LEU A 300 -4.84 7.51 -19.14
C LEU A 300 -3.41 7.73 -19.64
N LEU A 301 -3.03 7.13 -20.77
CA LEU A 301 -1.66 7.21 -21.27
C LEU A 301 -1.32 8.62 -21.76
N LYS A 302 -2.25 9.29 -22.46
CA LYS A 302 -2.07 10.68 -22.87
C LYS A 302 -2.02 11.62 -21.68
N SER A 303 -2.85 11.39 -20.67
CA SER A 303 -2.86 12.20 -19.45
C SER A 303 -1.57 12.05 -18.64
N LEU A 304 -1.07 10.83 -18.48
CA LEU A 304 0.22 10.57 -17.83
C LEU A 304 1.39 11.21 -18.60
N ARG A 305 1.32 11.21 -19.94
CA ARG A 305 2.31 11.89 -20.77
C ARG A 305 2.28 13.41 -20.55
N ALA A 306 1.11 14.03 -20.59
CA ALA A 306 0.95 15.46 -20.32
C ALA A 306 1.47 15.85 -18.93
N LEU A 307 1.25 15.01 -17.91
CA LEU A 307 1.81 15.24 -16.56
C LEU A 307 3.33 15.11 -16.49
N ARG A 308 3.94 14.22 -17.28
CA ARG A 308 5.40 14.12 -17.36
C ARG A 308 6.03 15.32 -18.06
N GLU A 309 5.30 15.95 -18.98
CA GLU A 309 5.75 17.13 -19.71
C GLU A 309 5.65 18.42 -18.87
N MET A 310 4.89 18.43 -17.78
CA MET A 310 4.75 19.55 -16.82
C MET A 310 5.96 19.77 -15.89
N GLN A 311 7.15 19.30 -16.25
CA GLN A 311 8.34 19.49 -15.42
C GLN A 311 8.75 20.98 -15.36
N PRO A 312 9.26 21.48 -14.21
CA PRO A 312 9.55 20.75 -12.97
C PRO A 312 8.29 20.43 -12.15
N TRP A 313 8.24 19.23 -11.58
CA TRP A 313 7.13 18.85 -10.70
C TRP A 313 7.19 19.55 -9.35
N THR A 314 6.12 20.27 -9.02
CA THR A 314 5.80 20.70 -7.66
C THR A 314 4.76 19.74 -7.06
N GLY A 315 4.88 19.41 -5.77
CA GLY A 315 4.07 18.38 -5.14
C GLY A 315 2.56 18.64 -5.19
N PRO A 316 2.06 19.78 -4.66
CA PRO A 316 0.64 20.07 -4.53
C PRO A 316 -0.11 20.14 -5.87
N PRO A 317 0.39 20.83 -6.91
CA PRO A 317 -0.29 20.84 -8.22
C PRO A 317 -0.30 19.46 -8.87
N LEU A 318 0.80 18.71 -8.77
CA LEU A 318 0.86 17.34 -9.27
C LEU A 318 -0.15 16.45 -8.55
N LEU A 319 -0.23 16.53 -7.22
CA LEU A 319 -1.17 15.77 -6.40
C LEU A 319 -2.63 16.03 -6.81
N ALA A 320 -2.99 17.29 -7.10
CA ALA A 320 -4.31 17.66 -7.60
C ALA A 320 -4.66 16.95 -8.92
N HIS A 321 -3.70 16.84 -9.85
CA HIS A 321 -3.91 16.14 -11.11
C HIS A 321 -3.95 14.62 -10.95
N LEU A 322 -3.13 14.05 -10.06
CA LEU A 322 -3.18 12.62 -9.72
C LEU A 322 -4.54 12.26 -9.09
N TYR A 323 -5.11 13.15 -8.28
CA TYR A 323 -6.45 12.99 -7.72
C TYR A 323 -7.53 12.94 -8.80
N ARG A 324 -7.48 13.84 -9.79
CA ARG A 324 -8.40 13.80 -10.95
C ARG A 324 -8.26 12.51 -11.75
N LEU A 325 -7.02 12.05 -11.97
CA LEU A 325 -6.75 10.79 -12.64
C LEU A 325 -7.29 9.58 -11.87
N TYR A 326 -7.10 9.57 -10.56
CA TYR A 326 -7.61 8.52 -9.69
C TYR A 326 -9.13 8.47 -9.70
N LYS A 327 -9.81 9.62 -9.56
CA LYS A 327 -11.27 9.70 -9.67
C LYS A 327 -11.80 9.12 -10.99
N LYS A 328 -11.02 9.22 -12.07
CA LYS A 328 -11.44 8.77 -13.40
C LYS A 328 -11.10 7.32 -13.72
N HIS A 329 -9.94 6.85 -13.29
CA HIS A 329 -9.39 5.56 -13.71
C HIS A 329 -9.17 4.58 -12.55
N GLY A 330 -9.44 4.99 -11.31
CA GLY A 330 -9.31 4.16 -10.11
C GLY A 330 -7.91 3.57 -9.94
N GLU A 331 -7.88 2.29 -9.57
CA GLU A 331 -6.66 1.53 -9.32
C GLU A 331 -5.64 1.55 -10.47
N VAL A 332 -6.11 1.56 -11.72
CA VAL A 332 -5.24 1.52 -12.91
C VAL A 332 -4.36 2.78 -12.99
N ALA A 333 -4.89 3.94 -12.58
CA ALA A 333 -4.09 5.16 -12.48
C ALA A 333 -3.07 5.06 -11.35
N VAL A 334 -3.49 4.60 -10.17
CA VAL A 334 -2.65 4.50 -8.96
C VAL A 334 -1.43 3.63 -9.19
N ARG A 335 -1.57 2.52 -9.91
CA ARG A 335 -0.46 1.67 -10.37
C ARG A 335 0.62 2.43 -11.14
N SER A 336 0.26 3.48 -11.86
CA SER A 336 1.17 4.27 -12.69
C SER A 336 1.85 5.41 -11.92
N PHE A 337 1.44 5.69 -10.68
CA PHE A 337 1.95 6.84 -9.92
C PHE A 337 3.35 6.64 -9.35
N ALA A 338 3.87 5.40 -9.33
CA ALA A 338 5.22 5.08 -8.86
C ALA A 338 6.31 5.91 -9.57
N GLN A 339 6.07 6.33 -10.82
CA GLN A 339 6.99 7.16 -11.60
C GLN A 339 7.18 8.60 -11.07
N PHE A 340 6.29 9.06 -10.19
CA PHE A 340 6.32 10.41 -9.61
C PHE A 340 6.97 10.45 -8.23
N TYR A 341 7.45 9.30 -7.74
CA TYR A 341 8.29 9.24 -6.54
C TYR A 341 9.69 9.81 -6.86
N PRO A 342 10.29 10.66 -5.99
CA PRO A 342 9.90 10.96 -4.61
C PRO A 342 9.02 12.20 -4.41
N THR A 343 8.64 12.92 -5.46
CA THR A 343 7.80 14.14 -5.34
C THR A 343 6.44 13.83 -4.71
N ILE A 344 5.88 12.66 -5.03
CA ILE A 344 4.67 12.12 -4.42
C ILE A 344 5.05 10.92 -3.55
N LEU A 345 4.72 10.99 -2.27
CA LEU A 345 5.06 10.01 -1.24
C LEU A 345 3.93 8.98 -1.08
N PRO A 346 4.23 7.78 -0.52
CA PRO A 346 3.20 6.80 -0.19
C PRO A 346 2.10 7.35 0.72
N SER A 347 2.42 8.27 1.63
CA SER A 347 1.44 8.93 2.50
C SER A 347 0.40 9.71 1.70
N ASP A 348 0.80 10.39 0.62
CA ASP A 348 -0.14 11.12 -0.23
C ASP A 348 -1.09 10.18 -0.97
N ILE A 349 -0.57 9.04 -1.44
CA ILE A 349 -1.40 8.04 -2.11
C ILE A 349 -2.36 7.38 -1.13
N MET A 350 -1.90 7.06 0.08
CA MET A 350 -2.72 6.48 1.14
C MET A 350 -3.83 7.45 1.61
N ALA A 351 -3.54 8.75 1.60
CA ALA A 351 -4.49 9.81 1.92
C ALA A 351 -5.57 10.00 0.82
N MET A 352 -5.21 9.77 -0.45
CA MET A 352 -6.08 10.02 -1.60
C MET A 352 -6.87 8.77 -2.08
N ALA A 353 -6.25 7.60 -2.04
CA ALA A 353 -6.77 6.39 -2.66
C ALA A 353 -7.46 5.47 -1.66
N GLN A 354 -8.30 4.56 -2.16
CA GLN A 354 -8.81 3.46 -1.34
C GLN A 354 -7.64 2.61 -0.82
N ARG A 355 -7.77 2.10 0.41
CA ARG A 355 -6.73 1.28 1.05
C ARG A 355 -6.31 0.08 0.20
N SER A 356 -7.26 -0.60 -0.45
CA SER A 356 -6.99 -1.67 -1.41
C SER A 356 -6.08 -1.22 -2.57
N HIS A 357 -6.39 -0.09 -3.19
CA HIS A 357 -5.63 0.45 -4.33
C HIS A 357 -4.23 0.94 -3.94
N PHE A 358 -4.03 1.37 -2.69
CA PHE A 358 -2.71 1.74 -2.18
C PHE A 358 -1.70 0.59 -2.29
N LEU A 359 -2.13 -0.66 -2.05
CA LEU A 359 -1.25 -1.83 -2.18
C LEU A 359 -0.72 -1.99 -3.60
N ALA A 360 -1.56 -1.75 -4.62
CA ALA A 360 -1.14 -1.82 -6.02
C ALA A 360 -0.10 -0.76 -6.38
N TYR A 361 -0.19 0.44 -5.79
CA TYR A 361 0.87 1.45 -5.91
C TYR A 361 2.14 1.03 -5.18
N LEU A 362 2.03 0.57 -3.94
CA LEU A 362 3.17 0.19 -3.11
C LEU A 362 3.95 -0.97 -3.77
N ASP A 363 3.25 -1.99 -4.25
CA ASP A 363 3.84 -3.12 -4.93
C ASP A 363 4.59 -2.67 -6.20
N ASN A 364 3.97 -1.84 -7.05
CA ASN A 364 4.64 -1.29 -8.23
C ASN A 364 5.83 -0.39 -7.88
N LEU A 365 5.72 0.42 -6.82
CA LEU A 365 6.78 1.30 -6.35
C LEU A 365 8.00 0.49 -5.93
N VAL A 366 7.81 -0.58 -5.16
CA VAL A 366 8.90 -1.49 -4.75
C VAL A 366 9.46 -2.23 -5.98
N HIS A 367 8.60 -2.70 -6.88
CA HIS A 367 9.04 -3.42 -8.09
C HIS A 367 9.78 -2.53 -9.10
N SER A 368 9.62 -1.21 -9.04
CA SER A 368 10.40 -0.26 -9.85
C SER A 368 11.91 -0.29 -9.53
N ARG A 369 12.31 -0.85 -8.38
CA ARG A 369 13.71 -1.04 -7.99
C ARG A 369 14.24 -2.42 -8.37
N SER A 370 15.56 -2.53 -8.50
CA SER A 370 16.24 -3.82 -8.67
C SER A 370 16.02 -4.71 -7.46
N GLU A 371 16.00 -6.03 -7.66
CA GLU A 371 15.66 -7.02 -6.63
C GLU A 371 16.49 -6.86 -5.35
N GLU A 372 17.79 -6.61 -5.49
CA GLU A 372 18.73 -6.40 -4.38
C GLU A 372 18.40 -5.17 -3.52
N GLN A 373 17.79 -4.14 -4.13
CA GLN A 373 17.47 -2.88 -3.46
C GLN A 373 16.04 -2.85 -2.89
N ARG A 374 15.18 -3.81 -3.23
CA ARG A 374 13.76 -3.78 -2.85
C ARG A 374 13.55 -3.77 -1.33
N LEU A 375 14.31 -4.58 -0.61
CA LEU A 375 14.18 -4.71 0.84
C LEU A 375 14.64 -3.43 1.55
N SER A 376 15.81 -2.91 1.21
CA SER A 376 16.32 -1.66 1.80
C SER A 376 15.44 -0.45 1.43
N PHE A 377 14.96 -0.40 0.20
CA PHE A 377 14.05 0.65 -0.26
C PHE A 377 12.71 0.60 0.46
N LEU A 378 12.07 -0.57 0.57
CA LEU A 378 10.83 -0.72 1.34
C LEU A 378 11.03 -0.32 2.81
N GLY A 379 12.17 -0.69 3.40
CA GLY A 379 12.54 -0.25 4.75
C GLY A 379 12.59 1.28 4.89
N SER A 380 13.08 2.00 3.87
CA SER A 380 13.13 3.46 3.90
C SER A 380 11.76 4.15 3.82
N LEU A 381 10.74 3.48 3.26
CA LEU A 381 9.37 4.01 3.17
C LEU A 381 8.57 3.85 4.48
N LEU A 382 9.01 2.96 5.36
CA LEU A 382 8.33 2.63 6.62
C LEU A 382 8.76 3.58 7.75
N GLN A 383 8.37 4.85 7.62
CA GLN A 383 8.57 5.87 8.65
C GLN A 383 7.20 6.48 9.00
N PRO A 384 6.63 6.18 10.19
CA PRO A 384 7.17 5.37 11.30
C PRO A 384 7.14 3.84 11.05
N GLU A 385 7.93 3.08 11.82
CA GLU A 385 8.00 1.60 11.71
C GLU A 385 6.65 0.89 11.95
N SER A 386 5.73 1.54 12.68
CA SER A 386 4.38 1.03 12.93
C SER A 386 3.57 0.81 11.65
N LEU A 387 3.89 1.53 10.56
CA LEU A 387 3.28 1.33 9.24
C LEU A 387 3.48 -0.09 8.70
N ARG A 388 4.54 -0.79 9.15
CA ARG A 388 4.83 -2.15 8.69
C ARG A 388 3.67 -3.10 9.02
N GLN A 389 3.14 -2.98 10.22
CA GLN A 389 2.04 -3.82 10.67
C GLN A 389 0.75 -3.49 9.91
N GLU A 390 0.46 -2.20 9.74
CA GLU A 390 -0.71 -1.73 9.00
C GLU A 390 -0.69 -2.22 7.54
N TRP A 391 0.46 -2.11 6.87
CA TRP A 391 0.61 -2.56 5.49
C TRP A 391 0.59 -4.09 5.37
N LEU A 392 1.12 -4.81 6.36
CA LEU A 392 1.05 -6.27 6.42
C LEU A 392 -0.40 -6.74 6.57
N GLU A 393 -1.15 -6.19 7.53
CA GLU A 393 -2.56 -6.53 7.75
C GLU A 393 -3.40 -6.21 6.51
N LEU A 394 -3.16 -5.06 5.89
CA LEU A 394 -3.83 -4.67 4.66
C LEU A 394 -3.55 -5.66 3.52
N ALA A 395 -2.28 -6.03 3.29
CA ALA A 395 -1.89 -7.01 2.27
C ALA A 395 -2.35 -8.45 2.56
N LEU A 396 -2.59 -8.80 3.83
CA LEU A 396 -3.16 -10.09 4.24
C LEU A 396 -4.69 -10.13 4.13
N SER A 397 -5.35 -8.98 4.07
CA SER A 397 -6.81 -8.89 3.94
C SER A 397 -7.26 -8.81 2.47
N HIS A 398 -6.47 -8.17 1.61
CA HIS A 398 -6.85 -7.87 0.23
C HIS A 398 -6.25 -8.89 -0.76
N ASP A 399 -7.06 -9.38 -1.69
CA ASP A 399 -6.72 -10.46 -2.63
C ASP A 399 -6.12 -11.70 -1.94
N ALA A 400 -6.62 -11.97 -0.72
CA ALA A 400 -6.25 -13.13 0.07
C ALA A 400 -7.12 -14.34 -0.30
N PRO A 401 -6.60 -15.58 -0.15
CA PRO A 401 -7.41 -16.79 -0.24
C PRO A 401 -8.58 -16.77 0.76
N GLN A 402 -9.63 -17.55 0.50
CA GLN A 402 -10.71 -17.66 1.47
C GLN A 402 -10.16 -18.24 2.78
N LYS A 403 -10.50 -17.62 3.91
CA LYS A 403 -10.01 -18.06 5.23
C LYS A 403 -10.33 -19.53 5.52
N ALA A 404 -11.47 -20.00 5.04
CA ALA A 404 -11.89 -21.39 5.15
C ALA A 404 -11.00 -22.37 4.35
N ASP A 405 -10.22 -21.90 3.38
CA ASP A 405 -9.29 -22.73 2.61
C ASP A 405 -7.91 -22.83 3.28
N THR A 406 -7.53 -21.82 4.07
CA THR A 406 -6.21 -21.74 4.68
C THR A 406 -6.16 -22.21 6.13
N VAL A 407 -7.23 -22.02 6.89
CA VAL A 407 -7.28 -22.30 8.33
C VAL A 407 -8.48 -23.20 8.67
N THR A 408 -8.30 -24.10 9.64
CA THR A 408 -9.39 -24.87 10.25
C THR A 408 -10.15 -24.02 11.28
N LEU A 409 -11.31 -24.49 11.73
CA LEU A 409 -12.10 -23.81 12.78
C LEU A 409 -11.32 -23.66 14.09
N ASP A 410 -10.39 -24.57 14.37
CA ASP A 410 -9.52 -24.56 15.56
C ASP A 410 -8.25 -23.69 15.39
N GLY A 411 -8.16 -22.91 14.31
CA GLY A 411 -7.00 -22.03 14.05
C GLY A 411 -5.73 -22.77 13.64
N GLN A 412 -5.86 -23.99 13.08
CA GLN A 412 -4.75 -24.80 12.59
C GLN A 412 -4.62 -24.69 11.06
N PRO A 413 -3.42 -24.91 10.50
CA PRO A 413 -3.25 -25.00 9.05
C PRO A 413 -4.09 -26.12 8.46
N ARG A 414 -4.74 -25.84 7.32
CA ARG A 414 -5.32 -26.87 6.46
C ARG A 414 -4.25 -27.55 5.62
N TRP A 415 -4.50 -28.79 5.26
CA TRP A 415 -3.62 -29.57 4.40
C TRP A 415 -3.24 -28.78 3.14
N ARG A 416 -1.92 -28.63 2.91
CA ARG A 416 -1.32 -27.90 1.78
C ARG A 416 -1.79 -26.47 1.53
N SER A 417 -2.36 -25.82 2.54
CA SER A 417 -2.85 -24.45 2.41
C SER A 417 -1.77 -23.39 2.17
N HIS A 418 -0.49 -23.70 2.40
CA HIS A 418 0.63 -22.82 2.06
C HIS A 418 0.85 -22.65 0.55
N LEU A 419 0.23 -23.51 -0.27
CA LEU A 419 0.33 -23.45 -1.74
C LEU A 419 -0.65 -22.45 -2.36
N PHE A 420 -1.59 -21.89 -1.59
CA PHE A 420 -2.47 -20.86 -2.11
C PHE A 420 -1.69 -19.60 -2.48
N ASN A 421 -2.05 -19.01 -3.62
CA ASN A 421 -1.46 -17.76 -4.06
C ASN A 421 -2.07 -16.59 -3.29
N TRP A 422 -1.20 -15.67 -2.89
CA TRP A 422 -1.59 -14.41 -2.26
C TRP A 422 -1.36 -13.28 -3.25
N GLY A 423 -2.34 -12.39 -3.46
CA GLY A 423 -2.24 -11.31 -4.44
C GLY A 423 -0.96 -10.48 -4.29
N TYR A 424 -0.60 -10.16 -3.05
CA TYR A 424 0.60 -9.40 -2.69
C TYR A 424 1.72 -10.25 -2.07
N GLY A 425 1.81 -11.54 -2.44
CA GLY A 425 2.74 -12.50 -1.82
C GLY A 425 4.21 -12.08 -1.80
N ARG A 426 4.69 -11.36 -2.83
CA ARG A 426 6.06 -10.82 -2.87
C ARG A 426 6.26 -9.69 -1.89
N LEU A 427 5.32 -8.73 -1.84
CA LEU A 427 5.34 -7.62 -0.90
C LEU A 427 5.25 -8.13 0.55
N LEU A 428 4.36 -9.09 0.82
CA LEU A 428 4.24 -9.77 2.12
C LEU A 428 5.57 -10.39 2.56
N SER A 429 6.25 -11.11 1.66
CA SER A 429 7.57 -11.67 1.94
C SER A 429 8.58 -10.58 2.29
N LEU A 430 8.64 -9.48 1.51
CA LEU A 430 9.56 -8.37 1.81
C LEU A 430 9.27 -7.72 3.17
N LEU A 431 8.00 -7.46 3.49
CA LEU A 431 7.58 -6.90 4.79
C LEU A 431 8.04 -7.79 5.95
N ILE A 432 7.93 -9.12 5.80
CA ILE A 432 8.34 -10.11 6.79
C ILE A 432 9.86 -10.18 6.96
N HIS A 433 10.65 -10.01 5.90
CA HIS A 433 12.11 -10.11 5.99
C HIS A 433 12.80 -8.82 6.45
N LEU A 434 12.08 -7.70 6.55
CA LEU A 434 12.63 -6.47 7.12
C LEU A 434 13.07 -6.64 8.58
N PRO A 435 14.15 -5.97 9.02
CA PRO A 435 14.54 -5.98 10.43
C PRO A 435 13.46 -5.30 11.29
N ALA A 436 13.12 -5.93 12.41
CA ALA A 436 12.16 -5.41 13.39
C ALA A 436 12.55 -5.87 14.80
N ASP A 437 12.03 -5.20 15.81
CA ASP A 437 12.11 -5.66 17.19
C ASP A 437 11.32 -6.97 17.42
N LEU A 438 11.62 -7.64 18.52
CA LEU A 438 11.03 -8.94 18.85
C LEU A 438 9.51 -8.87 18.97
N ALA A 439 8.96 -7.82 19.59
CA ALA A 439 7.53 -7.69 19.81
C ALA A 439 6.78 -7.48 18.49
N SER A 440 7.32 -6.66 17.58
CA SER A 440 6.76 -6.54 16.22
C SER A 440 6.78 -7.87 15.48
N LYS A 441 7.87 -8.63 15.51
CA LYS A 441 7.93 -9.96 14.85
C LYS A 441 6.94 -10.95 15.43
N GLN A 442 6.72 -10.94 16.75
CA GLN A 442 5.70 -11.75 17.40
C GLN A 442 4.30 -11.39 16.92
N LYS A 443 3.96 -10.09 16.90
CA LYS A 443 2.68 -9.60 16.40
C LYS A 443 2.47 -10.01 14.94
N MET A 444 3.47 -9.82 14.08
CA MET A 444 3.41 -10.24 12.68
C MET A 444 3.16 -11.75 12.54
N ALA A 445 3.79 -12.57 13.39
CA ALA A 445 3.61 -14.02 13.34
C ALA A 445 2.17 -14.41 13.71
N GLU A 446 1.61 -13.79 14.75
CA GLU A 446 0.21 -13.99 15.16
C GLU A 446 -0.76 -13.53 14.07
N THR A 447 -0.50 -12.41 13.42
CA THR A 447 -1.27 -11.93 12.27
C THR A 447 -1.20 -12.94 11.13
N CYS A 448 -0.01 -13.35 10.68
CA CYS A 448 0.13 -14.33 9.60
C CYS A 448 -0.60 -15.65 9.91
N ARG A 449 -0.51 -16.15 11.15
CA ARG A 449 -1.24 -17.34 11.59
C ARG A 449 -2.75 -17.15 11.54
N THR A 450 -3.26 -15.99 11.98
CA THR A 450 -4.70 -15.69 12.03
C THR A 450 -5.32 -15.60 10.64
N PHE A 451 -4.57 -15.06 9.67
CA PHE A 451 -4.98 -14.96 8.26
C PHE A 451 -4.68 -16.23 7.44
N GLY A 452 -3.88 -17.16 7.96
CA GLY A 452 -3.50 -18.39 7.26
C GLY A 452 -2.37 -18.21 6.24
N TYR A 453 -1.55 -17.17 6.39
CA TYR A 453 -0.34 -16.96 5.58
C TYR A 453 0.83 -17.77 6.13
N TRP A 454 0.81 -19.07 5.82
CA TRP A 454 1.71 -20.05 6.45
C TRP A 454 3.18 -19.90 6.07
N THR A 455 3.50 -19.54 4.83
CA THR A 455 4.90 -19.32 4.42
C THR A 455 5.53 -18.16 5.19
N GLY A 456 4.79 -17.07 5.39
CA GLY A 456 5.20 -15.95 6.23
C GLY A 456 5.32 -16.34 7.71
N TYR A 457 4.34 -17.08 8.23
CA TYR A 457 4.37 -17.58 9.60
C TYR A 457 5.60 -18.47 9.88
N LEU A 458 5.92 -19.39 8.97
CA LEU A 458 7.10 -20.26 9.09
C LEU A 458 8.41 -19.46 9.09
N SER A 459 8.55 -18.48 8.19
CA SER A 459 9.72 -17.57 8.17
C SER A 459 9.85 -16.82 9.50
N LEU A 460 8.75 -16.31 10.05
CA LEU A 460 8.75 -15.61 11.33
C LEU A 460 9.06 -16.56 12.50
N CYS A 461 8.59 -17.80 12.49
CA CYS A 461 8.96 -18.80 13.50
C CYS A 461 10.48 -19.03 13.53
N CYS A 462 11.12 -19.14 12.37
CA CYS A 462 12.58 -19.26 12.27
C CYS A 462 13.29 -18.02 12.84
N GLN A 463 12.84 -16.82 12.47
CA GLN A 463 13.42 -15.56 12.97
C GLN A 463 13.25 -15.41 14.50
N LEU A 464 12.13 -15.92 15.05
CA LEU A 464 11.80 -15.91 16.48
C LEU A 464 12.40 -17.09 17.27
N GLN A 465 13.18 -17.97 16.63
CA GLN A 465 13.71 -19.20 17.24
C GLN A 465 12.62 -20.16 17.78
N ARG A 466 11.41 -20.12 17.20
CA ARG A 466 10.26 -20.98 17.52
C ARG A 466 10.19 -22.19 16.59
N ARG A 467 11.32 -22.89 16.44
CA ARG A 467 11.48 -23.95 15.43
C ARG A 467 10.57 -25.16 15.67
N SER A 468 10.26 -25.49 16.92
CA SER A 468 9.29 -26.54 17.27
C SER A 468 7.89 -26.27 16.70
N GLU A 469 7.44 -25.02 16.74
CA GLU A 469 6.15 -24.62 16.19
C GLU A 469 6.15 -24.63 14.66
N ALA A 470 7.28 -24.28 14.04
CA ALA A 470 7.46 -24.39 12.60
C ALA A 470 7.33 -25.85 12.15
N PHE A 471 8.00 -26.80 12.81
CA PHE A 471 7.88 -28.23 12.49
C PHE A 471 6.46 -28.76 12.68
N ALA A 472 5.79 -28.42 13.79
CA ALA A 472 4.40 -28.83 14.01
C ALA A 472 3.46 -28.29 12.93
N THR A 473 3.73 -27.09 12.42
CA THR A 473 2.97 -26.48 11.31
C THR A 473 3.26 -27.20 9.99
N ILE A 474 4.52 -27.49 9.69
CA ILE A 474 4.94 -28.22 8.47
C ILE A 474 4.31 -29.61 8.42
N CYS A 475 4.30 -30.36 9.54
CA CYS A 475 3.65 -31.67 9.58
C CYS A 475 2.15 -31.60 9.27
N LYS A 476 1.45 -30.54 9.70
CA LYS A 476 0.02 -30.35 9.38
C LYS A 476 -0.23 -29.89 7.94
N LEU A 477 0.70 -29.12 7.37
CA LEU A 477 0.66 -28.73 5.96
C LEU A 477 0.98 -29.90 5.03
N ASP A 478 1.66 -30.93 5.53
CA ASP A 478 1.99 -32.18 4.84
C ASP A 478 2.75 -31.97 3.52
N ASP A 479 3.80 -31.15 3.60
CA ASP A 479 4.70 -30.88 2.48
C ASP A 479 6.17 -30.85 2.93
N MET A 480 6.92 -31.88 2.54
CA MET A 480 8.35 -32.01 2.85
C MET A 480 9.21 -30.92 2.19
N SER A 481 8.74 -30.29 1.11
CA SER A 481 9.51 -29.24 0.42
C SER A 481 9.74 -28.01 1.30
N LEU A 482 8.92 -27.79 2.34
CA LEU A 482 9.06 -26.72 3.33
C LEU A 482 10.30 -26.88 4.22
N LEU A 483 10.89 -28.07 4.28
CA LEU A 483 12.16 -28.33 4.96
C LEU A 483 13.37 -28.08 4.06
N GLU A 484 13.14 -27.79 2.78
CA GLU A 484 14.16 -27.80 1.74
C GLU A 484 14.40 -26.41 1.12
N GLY A 485 15.58 -26.24 0.52
CA GLY A 485 15.96 -25.01 -0.18
C GLY A 485 16.51 -23.90 0.73
N PRO A 486 16.91 -22.76 0.16
CA PRO A 486 17.55 -21.67 0.89
C PRO A 486 16.63 -21.00 1.94
N ASN A 487 15.32 -21.12 1.77
CA ASN A 487 14.30 -20.55 2.65
C ASN A 487 13.54 -21.63 3.46
N GLY A 488 13.95 -22.90 3.37
CA GLY A 488 13.31 -24.00 4.08
C GLY A 488 13.72 -24.10 5.54
N VAL A 489 12.88 -24.73 6.35
CA VAL A 489 13.12 -24.96 7.79
C VAL A 489 13.87 -26.29 7.98
N ASN A 490 15.10 -26.38 7.48
CA ASN A 490 15.90 -27.61 7.60
C ASN A 490 16.30 -27.85 9.07
N PRO A 491 16.09 -29.05 9.66
CA PRO A 491 16.53 -29.33 11.02
C PRO A 491 18.06 -29.22 11.20
N GLU A 492 18.48 -28.53 12.25
CA GLU A 492 19.89 -28.15 12.46
C GLU A 492 20.65 -29.16 13.33
N ASN A 493 19.94 -29.89 14.19
CA ASN A 493 20.51 -30.81 15.16
C ASN A 493 19.67 -32.10 15.28
N LEU A 494 20.23 -33.13 15.92
CA LEU A 494 19.55 -34.42 16.07
C LEU A 494 18.25 -34.31 16.88
N ASP A 495 18.15 -33.40 17.84
CA ASP A 495 16.94 -33.26 18.67
C ASP A 495 15.77 -32.71 17.85
N GLU A 496 16.02 -31.79 16.92
CA GLU A 496 15.01 -31.32 15.97
C GLU A 496 14.55 -32.42 15.02
N TRP A 497 15.47 -33.28 14.56
CA TRP A 497 15.11 -34.46 13.77
C TRP A 497 14.23 -35.43 14.57
N LYS A 498 14.56 -35.68 15.84
CA LYS A 498 13.75 -36.51 16.74
C LYS A 498 12.36 -35.91 16.96
N LEU A 499 12.28 -34.59 17.17
CA LEU A 499 11.02 -33.87 17.32
C LEU A 499 10.16 -33.99 16.06
N LEU A 500 10.73 -33.74 14.88
CA LEU A 500 10.02 -33.84 13.60
C LEU A 500 9.49 -35.25 13.35
N LEU A 501 10.30 -36.27 13.68
CA LEU A 501 9.91 -37.67 13.62
C LEU A 501 8.75 -38.02 14.57
N GLN A 502 8.76 -37.48 15.79
CA GLN A 502 7.65 -37.66 16.73
C GLN A 502 6.38 -36.95 16.22
N LEU A 503 6.50 -35.74 15.69
CA LEU A 503 5.36 -34.97 15.18
C LEU A 503 4.70 -35.60 13.96
N SER A 504 5.48 -36.21 13.05
CA SER A 504 4.95 -36.86 11.84
C SER A 504 4.12 -38.11 12.14
N GLN A 505 4.27 -38.73 13.32
CA GLN A 505 3.41 -39.84 13.75
C GLN A 505 2.01 -39.40 14.20
N HIS A 506 1.89 -38.16 14.68
CA HIS A 506 0.66 -37.66 15.31
C HIS A 506 -0.23 -36.87 14.33
N CYS A 507 0.15 -36.79 13.06
CA CYS A 507 -0.52 -35.97 12.04
C CYS A 507 -1.44 -36.76 11.09
N ASP A 508 -1.96 -37.92 11.52
CA ASP A 508 -3.02 -38.63 10.80
C ASP A 508 -4.32 -37.79 10.82
N SER A 509 -4.45 -36.89 9.85
CA SER A 509 -5.63 -36.08 9.61
C SER A 509 -6.73 -36.91 8.94
N PRO A 510 -7.97 -36.95 9.46
CA PRO A 510 -9.10 -37.68 8.86
C PRO A 510 -9.79 -36.93 7.71
N ASP A 511 -9.37 -35.70 7.35
CA ASP A 511 -10.05 -34.92 6.32
C ASP A 511 -9.69 -35.40 4.90
N PRO A 512 -10.67 -35.73 4.04
CA PRO A 512 -10.41 -36.11 2.66
C PRO A 512 -9.82 -34.94 1.86
N PRO A 513 -8.97 -35.20 0.85
CA PRO A 513 -8.34 -34.16 0.05
C PRO A 513 -9.42 -33.32 -0.65
N PHE A 514 -9.56 -32.05 -0.23
CA PHE A 514 -10.25 -31.06 -1.03
C PHE A 514 -9.47 -30.85 -2.33
N ASN A 515 -10.17 -30.82 -3.46
CA ASN A 515 -9.56 -30.63 -4.78
C ASN A 515 -8.62 -29.42 -4.76
N PRO A 516 -7.37 -29.56 -5.24
CA PRO A 516 -6.44 -28.44 -5.33
C PRO A 516 -7.00 -27.37 -6.28
N PRO A 517 -6.60 -26.09 -6.13
CA PRO A 517 -7.16 -25.00 -6.91
C PRO A 517 -6.97 -25.25 -8.42
N HIS A 518 -8.09 -25.27 -9.15
CA HIS A 518 -8.11 -25.30 -10.61
C HIS A 518 -7.48 -24.00 -11.14
N SER A 519 -6.25 -24.08 -11.65
CA SER A 519 -5.63 -23.02 -12.44
C SER A 519 -6.41 -22.82 -13.75
N HIS A 520 -7.19 -21.76 -13.84
CA HIS A 520 -7.53 -21.17 -15.13
C HIS A 520 -6.27 -20.49 -15.69
N GLY A 521 -5.59 -21.16 -16.62
CA GLY A 521 -4.41 -20.63 -17.30
C GLY A 521 -3.80 -21.66 -18.23
N ASN A 522 -4.22 -21.61 -19.50
CA ASN A 522 -3.78 -22.48 -20.57
C ASN A 522 -2.25 -22.42 -20.76
N GLY A 523 -1.56 -23.55 -20.60
CA GLY A 523 -0.10 -23.64 -20.79
C GLY A 523 0.46 -25.00 -20.39
N LEU A 524 0.45 -25.92 -21.36
CA LEU A 524 1.09 -27.25 -21.38
C LEU A 524 2.16 -27.50 -20.30
N SER A 525 1.88 -28.42 -19.38
CA SER A 525 2.90 -29.10 -18.58
C SER A 525 2.38 -30.47 -18.15
N ASN A 526 2.76 -31.49 -18.92
CA ASN A 526 2.74 -32.89 -18.50
C ASN A 526 3.86 -33.10 -17.47
N GLY A 527 3.72 -32.45 -16.31
CA GLY A 527 4.63 -32.51 -15.17
C GLY A 527 3.82 -32.97 -13.97
N SER A 528 4.00 -34.24 -13.61
CA SER A 528 3.43 -34.89 -12.45
C SER A 528 3.63 -34.05 -11.18
N TRP A 529 2.65 -34.07 -10.28
CA TRP A 529 2.69 -33.46 -8.94
C TRP A 529 3.66 -34.22 -7.99
N ASP A 530 4.72 -34.84 -8.53
CA ASP A 530 5.68 -35.71 -7.86
C ASP A 530 6.67 -34.97 -6.94
N TRP A 531 6.62 -33.63 -6.90
CA TRP A 531 7.59 -32.82 -6.14
C TRP A 531 7.19 -32.59 -4.67
N CYS A 532 5.93 -32.85 -4.28
CA CYS A 532 5.45 -32.63 -2.92
C CYS A 532 5.24 -33.97 -2.21
N SER A 533 6.35 -34.53 -1.70
CA SER A 533 6.29 -35.72 -0.86
C SER A 533 5.61 -35.39 0.49
N PRO A 534 4.67 -36.23 0.97
CA PRO A 534 4.04 -36.04 2.28
C PRO A 534 5.07 -36.16 3.41
N VAL A 535 4.75 -35.54 4.54
CA VAL A 535 5.57 -35.58 5.76
C VAL A 535 5.20 -36.85 6.52
N SER A 536 5.92 -37.94 6.20
CA SER A 536 5.75 -39.25 6.85
C SER A 536 7.02 -39.61 7.63
N PRO A 537 6.94 -40.52 8.62
CA PRO A 537 8.12 -41.04 9.30
C PRO A 537 9.16 -41.61 8.33
N GLU A 538 8.71 -42.21 7.23
CA GLU A 538 9.57 -42.74 6.17
C GLU A 538 10.28 -41.63 5.37
N SER A 539 9.56 -40.59 4.94
CA SER A 539 10.16 -39.48 4.17
C SER A 539 11.11 -38.64 5.03
N VAL A 540 10.77 -38.40 6.30
CA VAL A 540 11.65 -37.76 7.28
C VAL A 540 12.89 -38.62 7.55
N MET A 541 12.74 -39.94 7.69
CA MET A 541 13.88 -40.85 7.83
C MET A 541 14.80 -40.77 6.62
N LEU A 542 14.27 -40.84 5.40
CA LEU A 542 15.08 -40.76 4.18
C LEU A 542 15.89 -39.46 4.12
N ARG A 543 15.31 -38.34 4.54
CA ARG A 543 16.02 -37.06 4.67
C ARG A 543 17.10 -37.12 5.76
N LEU A 544 16.79 -37.64 6.93
CA LEU A 544 17.79 -37.84 8.00
C LEU A 544 18.95 -38.72 7.51
N ALA A 545 18.67 -39.80 6.78
CA ALA A 545 19.66 -40.70 6.20
C ALA A 545 20.60 -40.01 5.20
N GLN A 546 20.12 -39.02 4.46
CA GLN A 546 20.96 -38.20 3.58
C GLN A 546 21.93 -37.30 4.37
N VAL A 547 21.56 -36.88 5.58
CA VAL A 547 22.36 -35.96 6.41
C VAL A 547 23.38 -36.72 7.26
N ILE A 548 22.96 -37.76 7.99
CA ILE A 548 23.81 -38.47 8.97
C ILE A 548 24.19 -39.88 8.55
N GLY A 549 23.71 -40.36 7.40
CA GLY A 549 23.88 -41.72 6.93
C GLY A 549 22.73 -42.65 7.37
N PRO A 550 22.42 -43.70 6.58
CA PRO A 550 21.26 -44.56 6.78
C PRO A 550 21.32 -45.36 8.09
N ASP A 551 22.49 -45.86 8.48
CA ASP A 551 22.61 -46.70 9.68
C ASP A 551 22.41 -45.86 10.96
N ARG A 552 22.90 -44.61 10.97
CA ARG A 552 22.69 -43.67 12.09
C ARG A 552 21.26 -43.14 12.14
N ALA A 553 20.63 -42.90 10.98
CA ALA A 553 19.22 -42.52 10.89
C ALA A 553 18.30 -43.61 11.47
N LEU A 554 18.57 -44.88 11.13
CA LEU A 554 17.84 -46.03 11.68
C LEU A 554 18.02 -46.17 13.20
N ALA A 555 19.23 -45.98 13.72
CA ALA A 555 19.46 -45.96 15.16
C ALA A 555 18.68 -44.83 15.85
N THR A 556 18.63 -43.65 15.22
CA THR A 556 17.88 -42.49 15.76
C THR A 556 16.37 -42.76 15.81
N LEU A 557 15.81 -43.47 14.82
CA LEU A 557 14.42 -43.93 14.84
C LEU A 557 14.15 -44.90 15.99
N GLN A 558 15.05 -45.86 16.20
CA GLN A 558 14.95 -46.83 17.30
C GLN A 558 14.99 -46.13 18.66
N ASP A 559 15.86 -45.14 18.82
CA ASP A 559 15.96 -44.32 20.04
C ASP A 559 14.65 -43.53 20.31
N CYS A 560 13.94 -43.14 19.26
CA CYS A 560 12.62 -42.49 19.36
C CYS A 560 11.46 -43.47 19.57
N GLY A 561 11.71 -44.79 19.59
CA GLY A 561 10.67 -45.81 19.69
C GLY A 561 9.82 -45.94 18.42
N ILE A 562 10.33 -45.47 17.28
CA ILE A 562 9.59 -45.43 16.00
C ILE A 562 10.03 -46.61 15.15
N CYS A 563 9.08 -47.51 14.83
CA CYS A 563 9.30 -48.59 13.86
C CYS A 563 8.70 -48.18 12.52
N VAL A 564 9.55 -47.83 11.55
CA VAL A 564 9.12 -47.54 10.17
C VAL A 564 9.44 -48.75 9.29
N GLU A 565 8.42 -49.36 8.70
CA GLU A 565 8.63 -50.32 7.61
C GLU A 565 8.94 -49.54 6.33
N LEU A 566 10.17 -49.66 5.84
CA LEU A 566 10.58 -48.97 4.62
C LEU A 566 10.00 -49.64 3.39
N GLY A 567 9.39 -48.85 2.52
CA GLY A 567 8.98 -49.28 1.20
C GLY A 567 10.18 -49.77 0.37
N PRO A 568 9.91 -50.50 -0.73
CA PRO A 568 10.95 -51.07 -1.58
C PRO A 568 11.86 -49.99 -2.20
N HIS A 569 11.28 -48.83 -2.54
CA HIS A 569 12.04 -47.69 -3.07
C HIS A 569 12.97 -47.08 -2.01
N SER A 570 12.44 -46.79 -0.81
CA SER A 570 13.18 -46.22 0.31
C SER A 570 14.31 -47.12 0.79
N THR A 571 14.07 -48.44 0.76
CA THR A 571 15.09 -49.46 1.04
C THR A 571 16.24 -49.38 0.03
N LEU A 572 15.92 -49.33 -1.27
CA LEU A 572 16.92 -49.17 -2.33
C LEU A 572 17.72 -47.86 -2.16
N VAL A 573 17.05 -46.74 -1.84
CA VAL A 573 17.73 -45.46 -1.58
C VAL A 573 18.71 -45.59 -0.42
N CYS A 574 18.31 -46.23 0.68
CA CYS A 574 19.21 -46.46 1.83
C CYS A 574 20.41 -47.34 1.46
N GLU A 575 20.22 -48.39 0.65
CA GLU A 575 21.32 -49.23 0.17
C GLU A 575 22.31 -48.45 -0.72
N LEU A 576 21.79 -47.62 -1.61
CA LEU A 576 22.61 -46.74 -2.45
C LEU A 576 23.40 -45.74 -1.60
N LEU A 577 22.77 -45.14 -0.58
CA LEU A 577 23.44 -44.25 0.38
C LEU A 577 24.54 -44.98 1.15
N ARG A 578 24.33 -46.23 1.60
CA ARG A 578 25.38 -47.05 2.24
C ARG A 578 26.58 -47.28 1.32
N ILE A 579 26.32 -47.59 0.05
CA ILE A 579 27.38 -47.82 -0.94
C ILE A 579 28.14 -46.50 -1.20
N ALA A 580 27.41 -45.40 -1.36
CA ALA A 580 27.99 -44.07 -1.58
C ALA A 580 28.88 -43.66 -0.40
N GLU A 581 28.39 -43.82 0.83
CA GLU A 581 29.13 -43.51 2.04
C GLU A 581 30.42 -44.35 2.17
N LYS A 582 30.35 -45.67 1.91
CA LYS A 582 31.54 -46.54 1.90
C LYS A 582 32.58 -46.07 0.89
N ARG A 583 32.14 -45.68 -0.32
CA ARG A 583 33.03 -45.16 -1.37
C ARG A 583 33.63 -43.80 -0.98
N GLN A 584 32.82 -42.89 -0.41
CA GLN A 584 33.30 -41.59 0.08
C GLN A 584 34.34 -41.76 1.19
N ARG A 585 34.11 -42.63 2.17
CA ARG A 585 35.09 -42.91 3.24
C ARG A 585 36.40 -43.47 2.69
N ALA A 586 36.35 -44.42 1.75
CA ALA A 586 37.56 -44.98 1.13
C ALA A 586 38.34 -43.92 0.33
N LEU A 587 37.65 -43.03 -0.38
CA LEU A 587 38.26 -41.92 -1.11
C LEU A 587 38.92 -40.91 -0.16
N ILE A 588 38.22 -40.51 0.90
CA ILE A 588 38.77 -39.61 1.93
C ILE A 588 40.00 -40.24 2.58
N GLN A 589 39.94 -41.51 2.97
CA GLN A 589 41.09 -42.23 3.53
C GLN A 589 42.28 -42.23 2.56
N THR A 590 42.04 -42.52 1.28
CA THR A 590 43.10 -42.49 0.25
C THR A 590 43.69 -41.09 0.08
N MET A 591 42.86 -40.05 0.13
CA MET A 591 43.33 -38.66 0.08
C MET A 591 44.17 -38.30 1.31
N LEU A 592 43.70 -38.66 2.52
CA LEU A 592 44.43 -38.42 3.77
C LEU A 592 45.77 -39.15 3.79
N GLU A 593 45.82 -40.41 3.36
CA GLU A 593 47.08 -41.17 3.23
C GLU A 593 48.06 -40.52 2.24
N ARG A 594 47.55 -39.97 1.13
CA ARG A 594 48.39 -39.25 0.16
C ARG A 594 48.90 -37.93 0.75
N CYS A 595 48.05 -37.18 1.45
CA CYS A 595 48.44 -35.97 2.16
C CYS A 595 49.50 -36.27 3.22
N ASP A 596 49.31 -37.32 4.02
CA ASP A 596 50.28 -37.75 5.04
C ASP A 596 51.62 -38.12 4.40
N ARG A 597 51.64 -38.98 3.38
CA ARG A 597 52.87 -39.32 2.63
C ARG A 597 53.54 -38.08 2.03
N PHE A 598 52.78 -37.14 1.50
CA PHE A 598 53.32 -35.89 0.96
C PHE A 598 53.95 -35.01 2.05
N LEU A 599 53.28 -34.86 3.20
CA LEU A 599 53.80 -34.09 4.34
C LEU A 599 55.10 -34.70 4.87
N TRP A 600 55.15 -36.03 5.00
CA TRP A 600 56.39 -36.74 5.37
C TRP A 600 57.50 -36.57 4.32
N SER A 601 57.17 -36.52 3.02
CA SER A 601 58.15 -36.27 1.96
C SER A 601 58.71 -34.84 1.91
N GLN A 602 58.05 -33.86 2.55
CA GLN A 602 58.52 -32.48 2.67
C GLN A 602 59.33 -32.23 3.95
N GLN A 603 59.21 -33.12 4.95
CA GLN A 603 59.98 -33.07 6.19
C GLN A 603 61.30 -33.84 6.12
N ALA A 604 61.43 -34.78 5.18
CA ALA A 604 62.66 -35.47 4.82
C ALA A 604 63.45 -34.66 3.77
#